data_AF-A0A3P7I5B6-F1
#
_entry.id   AF-A0A3P7I5B6-F1
#
_cell.length_a   1.000
_cell.length_b   1.000
_cell.length_c   1.000
_cell.angle_alpha   90.00
_cell.angle_beta   90.00
_cell.angle_gamma   90.00
#
_symmetry.space_group_name_H-M   'P 1'
#
loop_
_entity.id
_entity.type
_entity.pdbx_description
1 polymer ?
#
loop_
_entity_poly.entity_id
_entity_poly.type
_entity_poly.pdbx_seq_one_letter_code
_entity_poly.pdbx_strand_id
1 'polypeptide(L)'
;MVSLILDKAVLDQIWLPDLYFANARTAYFHEVTVHNFNMFISPNGTIAYGTRVTLNLACHLNLQDYPLDRQSCLIKIISCEFQKNFWIYIFSLILSRG
;
A
#
# COMPACT_ATOMS: atom_id res chain seq x y z
N MET A 1 21.28 18.13 -3.43
CA MET A 1 21.36 17.07 -2.39
C MET A 1 19.95 16.61 -2.06
N VAL A 2 19.69 15.30 -2.04
CA VAL A 2 18.38 14.75 -1.62
C VAL A 2 18.33 14.76 -0.10
N SER A 3 17.23 15.25 0.47
CA SER A 3 17.04 15.30 1.93
C SER A 3 16.14 14.16 2.38
N LEU A 4 16.58 13.39 3.39
CA LEU A 4 15.78 12.36 4.04
C LEU A 4 15.06 12.98 5.25
N ILE A 5 13.73 12.85 5.29
CA ILE A 5 12.87 13.28 6.37
C ILE A 5 12.26 12.05 7.04
N LEU A 6 12.44 11.96 8.35
CA LEU A 6 11.87 10.92 9.23
C LEU A 6 11.06 11.54 10.39
N ASP A 7 10.99 12.86 10.46
CA ASP A 7 10.29 13.58 11.51
C ASP A 7 8.82 13.76 11.16
N LYS A 8 7.93 13.28 12.04
CA LYS A 8 6.49 13.39 11.88
C LYS A 8 6.03 14.85 11.89
N ALA A 9 6.67 15.73 12.65
CA ALA A 9 6.29 17.14 12.70
C ALA A 9 6.46 17.85 11.34
N VAL A 10 7.43 17.39 10.54
CA VAL A 10 7.63 17.87 9.15
C VAL A 10 6.62 17.21 8.21
N LEU A 11 6.34 15.91 8.40
CA LEU A 11 5.34 15.18 7.62
C LEU A 11 3.96 15.83 7.71
N ASP A 12 3.54 16.23 8.92
CA ASP A 12 2.23 16.84 9.19
C ASP A 12 2.07 18.24 8.53
N GLN A 13 3.18 18.85 8.08
CA GLN A 13 3.17 20.13 7.34
C GLN A 13 3.16 19.94 5.81
N ILE A 14 3.38 18.70 5.33
CA ILE A 14 3.43 18.38 3.91
C ILE A 14 2.09 17.77 3.51
N TRP A 15 1.51 18.29 2.42
CA TRP A 15 0.31 17.69 1.85
C TRP A 15 0.61 16.28 1.33
N LEU A 16 -0.15 15.30 1.81
CA LEU A 16 -0.15 13.92 1.33
C LEU A 16 -1.50 13.64 0.67
N PRO A 17 -1.53 12.87 -0.43
CA PRO A 17 -2.79 12.45 -1.03
C PRO A 17 -3.53 11.47 -0.12
N ASP A 18 -4.84 11.66 0.03
CA ASP A 18 -5.71 10.73 0.75
C ASP A 18 -5.91 9.44 -0.03
N LEU A 19 -5.02 8.47 0.16
CA LEU A 19 -5.08 7.15 -0.46
C LEU A 19 -5.73 6.13 0.47
N TYR A 20 -6.69 5.36 -0.04
CA TYR A 20 -7.32 4.26 0.67
C TYR A 20 -7.34 2.97 -0.16
N PHE A 21 -7.31 1.84 0.54
CA PHE A 21 -7.34 0.50 -0.04
C PHE A 21 -8.79 0.02 -0.17
N ALA A 22 -9.39 0.18 -1.35
CA ALA A 22 -10.83 -0.01 -1.57
C ALA A 22 -11.32 -1.45 -1.36
N ASN A 23 -10.45 -2.44 -1.51
CA ASN A 23 -10.77 -3.84 -1.22
C ASN A 23 -10.11 -4.38 0.05
N ALA A 24 -9.57 -3.52 0.92
CA ALA A 24 -9.12 -3.95 2.24
C ALA A 24 -10.32 -4.10 3.18
N ARG A 25 -10.42 -5.26 3.84
CA ARG A 25 -11.32 -5.46 4.99
C ARG A 25 -10.77 -4.78 6.23
N THR A 26 -9.46 -4.90 6.44
CA THR A 26 -8.75 -4.21 7.52
C THR A 26 -7.39 -3.76 7.00
N ALA A 27 -6.94 -2.59 7.46
CA ALA A 27 -5.62 -2.03 7.15
C ALA A 27 -4.99 -1.54 8.45
N TYR A 28 -3.71 -1.83 8.65
CA TYR A 28 -2.95 -1.45 9.83
C TYR A 28 -1.64 -0.78 9.41
N PHE A 29 -1.45 0.47 9.85
CA PHE A 29 -0.22 1.23 9.68
C PHE A 29 0.71 0.96 10.85
N HIS A 30 1.99 0.68 10.56
CA HIS A 30 2.95 0.26 11.58
C HIS A 30 3.60 1.47 12.28
N GLU A 31 3.42 1.58 13.60
CA GLU A 31 3.90 2.72 14.39
C GLU A 31 5.00 2.39 15.43
N VAL A 32 5.52 1.16 15.45
CA VAL A 32 6.48 0.70 16.48
C VAL A 32 7.93 0.92 16.02
N THR A 33 8.81 1.66 16.72
CA THR A 33 8.64 2.60 17.86
C THR A 33 8.35 4.05 17.43
N VAL A 34 8.45 4.33 16.13
CA VAL A 34 8.11 5.58 15.45
C VAL A 34 7.28 5.20 14.22
N HIS A 35 6.46 6.13 13.71
CA HIS A 35 5.70 5.93 12.48
C HIS A 35 6.65 5.47 11.35
N ASN A 36 6.45 4.26 10.81
CA ASN A 36 7.37 3.65 9.85
C ASN A 36 7.16 4.25 8.46
N PHE A 37 7.64 5.49 8.28
CA PHE A 37 7.67 6.15 6.99
C PHE A 37 9.09 6.59 6.63
N ASN A 38 9.34 6.73 5.33
CA ASN A 38 10.48 7.44 4.80
C ASN A 38 10.01 8.46 3.77
N MET A 39 10.55 9.67 3.83
CA MET A 39 10.28 10.70 2.84
C MET A 39 11.59 11.27 2.30
N PHE A 40 11.75 11.26 0.98
CA PHE A 40 12.88 11.87 0.30
C PHE A 40 12.42 13.08 -0.49
N ILE A 41 13.03 14.23 -0.25
CA ILE A 41 12.77 15.47 -0.99
C ILE A 41 13.96 15.76 -1.89
N SER A 42 13.71 15.76 -3.20
CA SER A 42 14.70 16.09 -4.20
C SER A 42 14.78 17.61 -4.41
N PRO A 43 15.94 18.18 -4.81
CA PRO A 43 16.09 19.63 -5.01
C PRO A 43 15.15 20.23 -6.06
N ASN A 44 14.65 19.41 -6.97
CA ASN A 44 13.67 19.78 -7.99
C ASN A 44 12.21 19.79 -7.48
N GLY A 45 11.98 19.54 -6.18
CA GLY A 45 10.66 19.47 -5.56
C GLY A 45 9.97 18.10 -5.67
N THR A 46 10.62 17.08 -6.25
CA THR A 46 10.04 15.72 -6.27
C THR A 46 10.12 15.08 -4.88
N ILE A 47 8.98 14.60 -4.38
CA ILE A 47 8.86 13.93 -3.10
C ILE A 47 8.60 12.44 -3.33
N ALA A 48 9.41 11.58 -2.72
CA ALA A 48 9.15 10.15 -2.63
C ALA A 48 8.75 9.81 -1.20
N TYR A 49 7.56 9.24 -1.01
CA TYR A 49 7.02 8.83 0.29
C TYR A 49 6.80 7.31 0.30
N GLY A 50 7.28 6.64 1.34
CA GLY A 50 7.04 5.22 1.59
C GLY A 50 6.58 4.99 3.02
N THR A 51 5.64 4.08 3.21
CA THR A 51 5.18 3.64 4.52
C THR A 51 4.89 2.14 4.51
N ARG A 52 4.99 1.50 5.67
CA ARG A 52 4.69 0.08 5.82
C ARG A 52 3.26 -0.12 6.30
N VAL A 53 2.48 -0.89 5.54
CA VAL A 53 1.08 -1.20 5.85
C VAL A 53 0.84 -2.71 5.79
N THR A 54 0.13 -3.26 6.78
CA THR A 54 -0.41 -4.62 6.72
C THR A 54 -1.87 -4.56 6.30
N LEU A 55 -2.22 -5.30 5.25
CA LEU A 55 -3.55 -5.30 4.65
C LEU A 55 -4.17 -6.70 4.73
N ASN A 56 -5.42 -6.76 5.14
CA ASN A 56 -6.28 -7.92 4.93
C ASN A 56 -7.22 -7.61 3.76
N LEU A 57 -7.01 -8.26 2.62
CA LEU A 57 -7.67 -7.92 1.36
C LEU A 57 -8.83 -8.89 1.08
N ALA A 58 -9.95 -8.33 0.62
CA ALA A 58 -11.00 -9.08 -0.02
C ALA A 58 -10.60 -9.38 -1.47
N CYS A 59 -10.59 -10.66 -1.82
CA CYS A 59 -10.26 -11.17 -3.14
C CYS A 59 -11.23 -12.30 -3.51
N HIS A 60 -11.63 -12.36 -4.78
CA HIS A 60 -12.42 -13.47 -5.29
C HIS A 60 -11.49 -14.60 -5.70
N LEU A 61 -11.69 -15.78 -5.12
CA LEU A 61 -10.89 -16.97 -5.40
C LEU A 61 -11.59 -17.84 -6.44
N ASN A 62 -10.84 -18.35 -7.42
CA ASN A 62 -11.33 -19.36 -8.36
C ASN A 62 -10.87 -20.76 -7.93
N LEU A 63 -11.73 -21.50 -7.23
CA LEU A 63 -11.39 -22.78 -6.61
C LEU A 63 -11.62 -24.00 -7.53
N GLN A 64 -11.65 -23.80 -8.86
CA GLN A 64 -11.90 -24.89 -9.82
C GLN A 64 -10.85 -26.02 -9.73
N ASP A 65 -9.58 -25.66 -9.52
CA ASP A 65 -8.46 -26.61 -9.48
C ASP A 65 -7.95 -26.90 -8.06
N TYR A 66 -8.79 -26.71 -7.04
CA TYR A 66 -8.38 -26.93 -5.65
C TYR A 66 -7.90 -28.38 -5.44
N PRO A 67 -6.73 -28.62 -4.80
CA PRO A 67 -5.90 -27.70 -4.04
C PRO A 67 -4.57 -27.39 -4.76
N LEU A 68 -4.59 -27.20 -6.08
CA LEU A 68 -3.44 -26.83 -6.93
C LEU A 68 -3.80 -25.60 -7.78
N ASP A 69 -4.70 -24.79 -7.27
CA ASP A 69 -5.22 -23.60 -7.92
C ASP A 69 -4.28 -22.41 -7.77
N ARG A 70 -4.25 -21.58 -8.81
CA ARG A 70 -3.50 -20.31 -8.84
C ARG A 70 -4.45 -19.16 -8.62
N GLN A 71 -4.22 -18.42 -7.55
CA GLN A 71 -5.02 -17.26 -7.19
C GLN A 71 -4.25 -15.97 -7.48
N SER A 72 -4.86 -15.08 -8.26
CA SER A 72 -4.33 -13.75 -8.54
C SER A 72 -5.17 -12.72 -7.81
N CYS A 73 -4.59 -12.05 -6.82
CA CYS A 73 -5.30 -11.04 -6.04
C CYS A 73 -4.82 -9.62 -6.38
N LEU A 74 -5.80 -8.73 -6.48
CA LEU A 74 -5.60 -7.32 -6.81
C LEU A 74 -5.65 -6.47 -5.54
N ILE A 75 -4.80 -5.46 -5.47
CA ILE A 75 -4.93 -4.36 -4.54
C ILE A 75 -5.49 -3.16 -5.30
N LYS A 76 -6.61 -2.64 -4.81
CA LYS A 76 -7.26 -1.45 -5.35
C LYS A 76 -6.92 -0.27 -4.47
N ILE A 77 -6.17 0.69 -5.01
CA ILE A 77 -5.82 1.93 -4.31
C ILE A 77 -6.55 3.07 -5.00
N ILE A 78 -7.27 3.87 -4.22
CA ILE A 78 -8.09 4.97 -4.70
C ILE A 78 -7.76 6.21 -3.89
N SER A 79 -7.77 7.38 -4.55
CA SER A 79 -7.75 8.69 -3.89
C SER A 79 -9.14 9.30 -3.80
N CYS A 80 -9.48 9.93 -2.67
CA CYS A 80 -10.80 10.55 -2.50
C CYS A 80 -10.98 11.80 -3.39
N GLU A 81 -9.95 12.62 -3.54
CA GLU A 81 -10.04 13.89 -4.28
C GLU A 81 -9.73 13.76 -5.77
N PHE A 82 -8.95 12.76 -6.16
CA PHE A 82 -8.60 12.51 -7.55
C PHE A 82 -9.26 11.21 -8.01
N GLN A 83 -10.06 11.27 -9.07
CA GLN A 83 -10.68 10.11 -9.71
C GLN A 83 -9.63 9.30 -10.52
N LYS A 84 -8.55 8.88 -9.86
CA LYS A 84 -7.50 8.01 -10.41
C LYS A 84 -7.51 6.71 -9.64
N ASN A 85 -7.85 5.62 -10.34
CA ASN A 85 -7.82 4.28 -9.81
C ASN A 85 -6.45 3.65 -10.11
N PHE A 86 -5.71 3.26 -9.08
CA PHE A 86 -4.45 2.53 -9.22
C PHE A 86 -4.69 1.06 -8.89
N TRP A 87 -4.32 0.18 -9.82
CA TRP A 87 -4.45 -1.27 -9.68
C TRP A 87 -3.06 -1.87 -9.58
N ILE A 88 -2.76 -2.49 -8.43
CA ILE A 88 -1.49 -3.19 -8.22
C ILE A 88 -1.80 -4.68 -8.08
N TYR A 89 -1.20 -5.49 -8.95
CA TYR A 89 -1.26 -6.95 -8.85
C TYR A 89 -0.22 -7.40 -7.83
N ILE A 90 -0.67 -8.11 -6.79
CA ILE A 90 0.24 -8.68 -5.79
C ILE A 90 0.01 -10.19 -5.71
N PHE A 91 1.05 -10.92 -6.14
CA PHE A 91 1.26 -12.36 -6.06
C PHE A 91 0.24 -13.28 -6.75
N SER A 92 0.78 -14.31 -7.41
CA SER A 92 0.05 -15.52 -7.74
C SER A 92 0.27 -16.51 -6.60
N LEU A 93 -0.71 -16.67 -5.70
CA LEU A 93 -0.64 -17.68 -4.66
C LEU A 93 -1.03 -19.02 -5.29
N ILE A 94 -0.12 -20.00 -5.28
CA ILE A 94 -0.48 -21.40 -5.51
C ILE A 94 -0.97 -21.91 -4.17
N LEU A 95 -2.28 -22.16 -4.05
CA LEU A 95 -2.77 -22.98 -2.96
C LEU A 95 -2.30 -24.39 -3.29
N SER A 96 -1.35 -24.93 -2.53
CA SER A 96 -0.94 -26.34 -2.61
C SER A 96 -1.39 -27.01 -1.32
N ARG A 97 -2.09 -28.14 -1.42
CA ARG A 97 -2.51 -28.98 -0.28
C ARG A 97 -1.39 -29.07 0.76
N GLY A 98 -1.68 -28.65 1.99
CA GLY A 98 -0.90 -29.05 3.17
C GLY A 98 -1.14 -30.52 3.49
#